data_AF-A0A2A4NJJ2-F1
#
_entry.id   AF-A0A2A4NJJ2-F1
#
_cell.length_a   1.000
_cell.length_b   1.000
_cell.length_c   1.000
_cell.angle_alpha   90.00
_cell.angle_beta   90.00
_cell.angle_gamma   90.00
#
_symmetry.space_group_name_H-M   'P 1'
#
loop_
_entity.id
_entity.type
_entity.pdbx_description
1 polymer ?
#
loop_
_entity_poly.entity_id
_entity_poly.type
_entity_poly.pdbx_seq_one_letter_code
_entity_poly.pdbx_strand_id
1 'polypeptide(L)'
;MAPLKLGKLPDRKTIRITFTASANLNVLLADYADAYELEYEQQETVADLIPHILEAFIKADRGFKRKDVSSKINSQNNNTND
;
A
#
# COMPACT_ATOMS: atom_id res chain seq x y z
N MET A 1 10.08 -19.45 -8.57
CA MET A 1 9.56 -18.09 -8.84
C MET A 1 8.77 -17.66 -7.62
N ALA A 2 9.11 -16.51 -7.03
CA ALA A 2 8.43 -16.04 -5.81
C ALA A 2 7.09 -15.39 -6.20
N PRO A 3 5.98 -15.68 -5.50
CA PRO A 3 4.68 -15.12 -5.84
C PRO A 3 4.66 -13.60 -5.64
N LEU A 4 4.00 -12.88 -6.55
CA LEU A 4 3.78 -11.44 -6.42
C LEU A 4 3.03 -11.15 -5.11
N LYS A 5 3.49 -10.12 -4.38
CA LYS A 5 3.00 -9.78 -3.03
C LYS A 5 1.63 -9.09 -3.03
N LEU A 6 1.02 -8.86 -4.19
CA LEU A 6 -0.26 -8.16 -4.32
C LEU A 6 -1.40 -9.18 -4.50
N GLY A 7 -2.36 -9.18 -3.59
CA GLY A 7 -3.64 -9.87 -3.77
C GLY A 7 -4.73 -8.90 -4.25
N LYS A 8 -5.88 -9.44 -4.70
CA LYS A 8 -7.04 -8.67 -5.19
C LYS A 8 -7.45 -7.54 -4.24
N LEU A 9 -7.75 -6.38 -4.82
CA LEU A 9 -7.97 -5.11 -4.12
C LEU A 9 -9.37 -5.05 -3.49
N PRO A 10 -9.50 -4.76 -2.18
CA PRO A 10 -10.78 -4.50 -1.54
C PRO A 10 -11.21 -3.04 -1.70
N ASP A 11 -12.52 -2.82 -1.83
CA ASP A 11 -13.16 -1.50 -1.96
C ASP A 11 -12.87 -0.60 -0.74
N ARG A 12 -12.31 0.60 -0.94
CA ARG A 12 -11.85 1.49 0.15
C ARG A 12 -12.07 2.98 -0.17
N LYS A 13 -12.45 3.77 0.85
CA LYS A 13 -12.54 5.23 0.79
C LYS A 13 -11.21 5.85 0.35
N THR A 14 -11.15 6.39 -0.86
CA THR A 14 -9.94 6.94 -1.47
C THR A 14 -9.66 8.37 -0.98
N ILE A 15 -8.47 8.63 -0.44
CA ILE A 15 -7.95 9.99 -0.19
C ILE A 15 -6.96 10.31 -1.31
N ARG A 16 -7.15 11.45 -2.00
CA ARG A 16 -6.23 11.87 -3.07
C ARG A 16 -4.91 12.35 -2.48
N ILE A 17 -3.82 11.65 -2.79
CA ILE A 17 -2.46 12.04 -2.44
C ILE A 17 -1.72 12.39 -3.74
N THR A 18 -1.20 13.62 -3.82
CA THR A 18 -0.33 14.03 -4.93
C THR A 18 1.11 13.79 -4.51
N PHE A 19 1.87 13.03 -5.29
CA PHE A 19 3.29 12.79 -5.04
C PHE A 19 4.09 13.10 -6.30
N THR A 20 5.35 13.50 -6.12
CA THR A 20 6.29 13.70 -7.22
C THR A 20 7.25 12.52 -7.25
N ALA A 21 7.31 11.83 -8.38
CA ALA A 21 8.24 10.73 -8.63
C ALA A 21 9.44 11.23 -9.44
N SER A 22 10.59 10.58 -9.28
CA SER A 22 11.68 10.73 -10.25
C SER A 22 11.34 10.01 -11.55
N ALA A 23 11.95 10.41 -12.66
CA ALA A 23 11.75 9.75 -13.96
C ALA A 23 12.08 8.25 -13.91
N ASN A 24 13.14 7.87 -13.17
CA ASN A 24 13.52 6.47 -12.98
C ASN A 24 12.45 5.67 -12.23
N LEU A 25 11.83 6.25 -11.19
CA LEU A 25 10.74 5.60 -10.47
C LEU A 25 9.51 5.44 -11.37
N ASN A 26 9.22 6.40 -12.24
CA ASN A 26 8.11 6.29 -13.18
C ASN A 26 8.28 5.12 -14.16
N VAL A 27 9.49 4.91 -14.69
CA VAL A 27 9.79 3.76 -15.56
C VAL A 27 9.57 2.44 -14.82
N LEU A 28 10.12 2.32 -13.61
CA LEU A 28 9.95 1.11 -12.79
C LEU A 28 8.49 0.81 -12.45
N LEU A 29 7.68 1.85 -12.21
CA LEU A 29 6.25 1.69 -11.94
C LEU A 29 5.48 1.25 -13.19
N ALA A 30 5.85 1.77 -14.37
CA ALA A 30 5.27 1.33 -15.64
C ALA A 30 5.61 -0.14 -15.94
N ASP A 31 6.88 -0.53 -15.82
CA ASP A 31 7.31 -1.93 -16.00
C ASP A 31 6.59 -2.87 -15.02
N TYR A 32 6.33 -2.41 -13.80
CA TYR A 32 5.59 -3.18 -12.81
C TYR A 32 4.10 -3.33 -13.18
N ALA A 33 3.48 -2.31 -13.77
CA ALA A 33 2.10 -2.39 -14.24
C ALA A 33 1.97 -3.39 -15.41
N ASP A 34 2.91 -3.38 -16.34
CA ASP A 34 2.95 -4.35 -17.45
C ASP A 34 3.11 -5.78 -16.94
N ALA A 35 3.98 -5.99 -15.94
CA ALA A 35 4.15 -7.29 -15.29
C ALA A 35 2.89 -7.74 -14.53
N TYR A 36 2.17 -6.81 -13.91
CA TYR A 36 0.92 -7.10 -13.21
C TYR A 36 -0.19 -7.52 -14.18
N GLU A 37 -0.33 -6.83 -15.30
CA GLU A 37 -1.27 -7.18 -16.36
C GLU A 37 -0.96 -8.57 -16.92
N LEU A 38 0.33 -8.89 -17.13
CA LEU A 38 0.74 -10.20 -17.64
C LEU A 38 0.39 -11.35 -16.67
N GLU A 39 0.53 -11.14 -15.36
CA GLU A 39 0.27 -12.20 -14.37
C GLU A 39 -1.23 -12.38 -14.10
N TYR A 40 -2.00 -11.29 -14.02
CA TYR A 40 -3.38 -11.31 -13.56
C TYR A 40 -4.41 -11.07 -14.67
N GLU A 41 -3.97 -10.84 -15.91
CA GLU A 41 -4.80 -10.44 -17.05
C GLU A 41 -5.71 -9.25 -16.73
N GLN A 42 -5.31 -8.44 -15.76
CA GLN A 42 -6.07 -7.31 -15.24
C GLN A 42 -5.24 -6.05 -15.40
N GLN A 43 -5.71 -5.18 -16.29
CA GLN A 43 -5.06 -3.93 -16.57
C GLN A 43 -5.43 -2.92 -15.47
N GLU A 44 -4.45 -2.57 -14.65
CA GLU A 44 -4.57 -1.56 -13.59
C GLU A 44 -3.61 -0.41 -13.89
N THR A 45 -4.02 0.82 -13.58
CA THR A 45 -3.14 1.96 -13.81
C THR A 45 -2.06 2.03 -12.74
N VAL A 46 -0.90 2.60 -13.08
CA VAL A 46 0.15 2.90 -12.10
C VAL A 46 -0.41 3.66 -10.89
N ALA A 47 -1.34 4.59 -11.11
CA ALA A 47 -1.97 5.38 -10.04
C ALA A 47 -2.76 4.52 -9.05
N ASP A 48 -3.40 3.45 -9.52
CA ASP A 48 -4.15 2.51 -8.69
C ASP A 48 -3.22 1.52 -7.98
N LEU A 49 -2.12 1.12 -8.64
CA LEU A 49 -1.14 0.21 -8.06
C LEU A 49 -0.29 0.85 -6.96
N ILE A 50 0.06 2.14 -7.08
CA ILE A 50 0.95 2.84 -6.12
C ILE A 50 0.47 2.71 -4.67
N PRO A 51 -0.79 3.04 -4.30
CA PRO A 51 -1.28 2.88 -2.93
C PRO A 51 -1.10 1.46 -2.40
N HIS A 52 -1.35 0.44 -3.22
CA HIS A 52 -1.27 -0.96 -2.81
C HIS A 52 0.18 -1.44 -2.67
N ILE A 53 1.07 -1.03 -3.58
CA ILE A 53 2.51 -1.28 -3.49
C ILE A 53 3.06 -0.66 -2.20
N LEU A 54 2.69 0.59 -1.90
CA LEU A 54 3.12 1.29 -0.68
C LEU A 54 2.56 0.64 0.59
N GLU A 55 1.27 0.28 0.61
CA GLU A 55 0.65 -0.41 1.75
C GLU A 55 1.32 -1.77 2.00
N ALA A 56 1.57 -2.56 0.95
CA ALA A 56 2.27 -3.84 1.04
C ALA A 56 3.72 -3.68 1.51
N PHE A 57 4.42 -2.66 1.02
CA PHE A 57 5.78 -2.34 1.42
C PHE A 57 5.86 -1.99 2.91
N ILE A 58 5.02 -1.06 3.39
CA ILE A 58 4.96 -0.66 4.80
C ILE A 58 4.59 -1.85 5.71
N LYS A 59 3.63 -2.69 5.28
CA LYS A 59 3.26 -3.91 6.02
C LYS A 59 4.37 -4.98 6.03
N ALA A 60 5.22 -5.01 5.02
CA ALA A 60 6.34 -5.95 4.94
C ALA A 60 7.57 -5.48 5.73
N ASP A 61 7.69 -4.18 6.03
CA ASP A 61 8.79 -3.61 6.78
C ASP A 61 8.75 -4.05 8.26
N ARG A 62 9.60 -5.03 8.59
CA ARG A 62 9.76 -5.56 9.95
C ARG A 62 10.39 -4.53 10.90
N GLY A 63 11.19 -3.60 10.39
CA GLY A 63 11.77 -2.49 11.15
C GLY A 63 10.69 -1.49 11.57
N PHE A 64 9.69 -1.28 10.71
CA PHE A 64 8.50 -0.48 11.02
C PHE A 64 7.58 -1.19 12.02
N LYS A 65 7.31 -2.50 11.85
CA LYS A 65 6.49 -3.29 12.79
C LYS A 65 6.98 -3.26 14.23
N ARG A 66 8.29 -3.08 14.45
CA ARG A 66 8.88 -3.00 15.78
C ARG A 66 8.71 -1.63 16.46
N LYS A 67 8.21 -0.61 15.76
CA LYS A 67 8.21 0.78 16.26
C LYS A 67 6.87 1.33 16.75
N ASP A 68 5.69 1.00 16.20
CA ASP A 68 4.38 1.32 16.84
C ASP A 68 3.20 1.05 15.88
N VAL A 69 2.22 0.22 16.28
CA VAL A 69 0.77 0.44 15.98
C VAL A 69 -0.14 -0.20 17.06
N SER A 70 0.36 -1.07 17.94
CA SER A 70 -0.49 -1.71 18.97
C SER A 70 -0.77 -0.84 20.22
N SER A 71 -0.14 0.33 20.36
CA SER A 71 -0.11 1.05 21.65
C SER A 71 -1.01 2.29 21.74
N LYS A 72 -1.63 2.78 20.65
CA LYS A 72 -2.31 4.10 20.65
C LYS A 72 -3.80 4.14 20.33
N ILE A 73 -4.44 3.05 19.92
CA ILE A 73 -5.88 3.09 19.55
C ILE A 73 -6.82 2.80 20.73
N ASN A 74 -6.35 2.21 21.85
CA ASN A 74 -7.24 1.74 22.92
C ASN A 74 -7.31 2.60 24.19
N SER A 75 -6.73 3.81 24.23
CA SER A 75 -6.60 4.58 25.49
C SER A 75 -7.59 5.76 25.65
N GLN A 76 -8.54 5.96 24.75
CA GLN A 76 -9.42 7.14 24.78
C GLN A 76 -10.89 6.90 25.14
N ASN A 77 -11.31 5.66 25.42
CA ASN A 77 -12.73 5.33 25.61
C ASN A 77 -13.19 5.09 27.05
N ASN A 78 -12.34 5.22 28.08
CA ASN A 78 -12.72 4.89 29.47
C ASN A 78 -12.52 6.06 30.46
N ASN A 79 -13.05 7.26 30.17
CA ASN A 79 -13.18 8.25 31.24
C ASN A 79 -14.33 9.24 31.01
N THR A 80 -15.54 8.89 31.44
CA THR A 80 -16.56 9.83 31.94
C THR A 80 -17.56 9.00 32.75
N ASN A 81 -17.44 9.07 34.08
CA ASN A 81 -18.50 8.89 35.07
C ASN A 81 -17.89 9.31 36.42
N ASP A 82 -17.89 10.62 36.65
CA ASP A 82 -17.91 11.23 37.99
C ASP A 82 -19.15 12.14 38.00
#